data_AF-A0A368K126-F1
#
_entry.id   AF-A0A368K126-F1
#
_cell.length_a   1.000
_cell.length_b   1.000
_cell.length_c   1.000
_cell.angle_alpha   90.00
_cell.angle_beta   90.00
_cell.angle_gamma   90.00
#
_symmetry.space_group_name_H-M   'P 1'
#
loop_
_entity.id
_entity.type
_entity.pdbx_description
1 polymer ?
#
loop_
_entity_poly.entity_id
_entity_poly.type
_entity_poly.pdbx_seq_one_letter_code
_entity_poly.pdbx_strand_id
1 'polypeptide(L)'
;MPDLPHTKLLARKISDFCRLRVDPALPPRDSTRIKEFLLGLIAQSQMPPRKVRGYDWNEIALQCGLDRDAIRGARAVIEPALDAIVRNTQSPADRPSAKIRKARDSEPRPRHGRPPRQPKEKPGTALRIGPREQSEPRPASTRQKPGAKPRIIEEFPKPLFEEWLDPWLDPPTLREALDLHMRRHGDSYWHLHRAVVREDEKLDQADTVSRIAEYFWSHYRSDAYCSTYVIDFLVKAGRISDIFTVLDADGHVAAVGDPLLRREIQIRRLTLALATCRETGDTVKAVQTILIGAEAQHDEGAFYDLIDKEVDLSVEFSGPSLLRRTLPDRDRAPSHGSVLAHCALSASLKDDRVGTLHYLRMYDAWVSKRPRRKDGEFQGRHVEWKIEDRDIAALVEAVFRIAGVDAAMRDLQRRRPPEVRLRVGLDVVSRLIADGHGQALLDFAAATSPLGPWRLLITVQLALSGHDIDHAQLTRDVGKLCAKFIPSHELGISVRKRLAYPNAAIAC
;
A
#
# COMPACT_ATOMS: atom_id res chain seq x y z
N MET A 1 -7.12 -9.56 34.73
CA MET A 1 -7.42 -8.28 34.04
C MET A 1 -8.09 -8.60 32.71
N PRO A 2 -9.32 -8.14 32.43
CA PRO A 2 -10.03 -8.48 31.19
C PRO A 2 -9.48 -7.65 30.02
N ASP A 3 -8.49 -8.21 29.33
CA ASP A 3 -7.72 -7.58 28.28
C ASP A 3 -8.48 -7.54 26.94
N LEU A 4 -9.64 -6.87 26.92
CA LEU A 4 -10.53 -6.78 25.76
C LEU A 4 -9.89 -5.91 24.64
N PRO A 5 -9.84 -6.39 23.38
CA PRO A 5 -9.17 -5.67 22.29
C PRO A 5 -9.81 -4.31 21.99
N HIS A 6 -11.10 -4.13 22.28
CA HIS A 6 -11.80 -2.86 22.16
C HIS A 6 -11.26 -1.78 23.11
N THR A 7 -10.83 -2.15 24.32
CA THR A 7 -10.27 -1.23 25.32
C THR A 7 -8.91 -0.69 24.86
N LYS A 8 -8.03 -1.54 24.33
CA LYS A 8 -6.73 -1.13 23.76
C LYS A 8 -6.89 -0.21 22.55
N LEU A 9 -7.87 -0.49 21.68
CA LEU A 9 -8.19 0.35 20.52
C LEU A 9 -8.78 1.71 20.92
N LEU A 10 -9.62 1.76 21.96
CA LEU A 10 -10.14 3.02 22.51
C LEU A 10 -9.03 3.86 23.15
N ALA A 11 -8.17 3.25 23.97
CA ALA A 11 -7.03 3.93 24.60
C ALA A 11 -6.12 4.62 23.56
N ARG A 12 -5.80 3.93 22.45
CA ARG A 12 -5.05 4.52 21.33
C ARG A 12 -5.79 5.72 20.72
N LYS A 13 -7.07 5.57 20.40
CA LYS A 13 -7.90 6.66 19.82
C LYS A 13 -8.01 7.88 20.75
N ILE A 14 -8.09 7.67 22.07
CA ILE A 14 -8.15 8.76 23.04
C ILE A 14 -6.78 9.44 23.20
N SER A 15 -5.66 8.70 23.16
CA SER A 15 -4.33 9.30 23.09
C SER A 15 -4.13 10.16 21.84
N ASP A 16 -4.57 9.68 20.67
CA ASP A 16 -4.53 10.44 19.41
C ASP A 16 -5.45 11.67 19.44
N PHE A 17 -6.63 11.56 20.07
CA PHE A 17 -7.56 12.66 20.29
C PHE A 17 -6.96 13.76 21.18
N CYS A 18 -6.35 13.38 22.31
CA CYS A 18 -5.66 14.33 23.20
C CYS A 18 -4.58 15.10 22.44
N ARG A 19 -3.76 14.41 21.63
CA ARG A 19 -2.71 15.03 20.81
C ARG A 19 -3.24 16.04 19.78
N LEU A 20 -4.41 15.78 19.21
CA LEU A 20 -4.99 16.61 18.14
C LEU A 20 -5.87 17.75 18.66
N ARG A 21 -6.39 17.67 19.89
CA ARG A 21 -7.42 18.61 20.38
C ARG A 21 -7.18 19.15 21.79
N VAL A 22 -6.65 18.36 22.71
CA VAL A 22 -6.42 18.81 24.10
C VAL A 22 -5.07 19.53 24.22
N ASP A 23 -4.01 19.01 23.59
CA ASP A 23 -2.68 19.63 23.59
C ASP A 23 -2.63 21.06 23.00
N PRO A 24 -3.41 21.42 21.94
CA PRO A 24 -3.47 22.81 21.46
C PRO A 24 -4.34 23.75 22.31
N ALA A 25 -5.16 23.21 23.22
CA ALA A 25 -6.16 23.97 23.98
C ALA A 25 -5.74 24.28 25.43
N LEU A 26 -4.68 23.64 25.93
CA LEU A 26 -4.23 23.72 27.32
C LEU A 26 -2.70 23.72 27.42
N PRO A 27 -2.12 24.23 28.51
CA PRO A 27 -0.69 24.09 28.79
C PRO A 27 -0.23 22.62 28.77
N PRO A 28 1.01 22.30 28.33
CA PRO A 28 1.46 20.91 28.15
C PRO A 28 1.40 20.04 29.42
N ARG A 29 1.52 20.65 30.60
CA ARG A 29 1.39 19.95 31.90
C ARG A 29 -0.05 19.55 32.19
N ASP A 30 -1.01 20.37 31.76
CA ASP A 30 -2.44 20.18 32.02
C ASP A 30 -3.06 19.20 31.02
N SER A 31 -2.64 19.26 29.76
CA SER A 31 -3.06 18.29 28.74
C SER A 31 -2.57 16.87 29.06
N THR A 32 -1.35 16.75 29.60
CA THR A 32 -0.80 15.46 30.07
C THR A 32 -1.63 14.87 31.21
N ARG A 33 -1.99 15.67 32.23
CA ARG A 33 -2.84 15.23 33.35
C ARG A 33 -4.23 14.77 32.90
N ILE A 34 -4.85 15.46 31.95
CA ILE A 34 -6.15 15.04 31.37
C ILE A 34 -6.00 13.74 30.58
N LYS A 35 -4.93 13.59 29.81
CA LYS A 35 -4.64 12.36 29.06
C LYS A 35 -4.48 11.17 30.00
N GLU A 36 -3.72 11.32 31.08
CA GLU A 36 -3.54 10.29 32.11
C GLU A 36 -4.87 9.94 32.79
N PHE A 37 -5.67 10.93 33.16
CA PHE A 37 -7.02 10.74 33.72
C PHE A 37 -7.95 9.95 32.79
N LEU A 38 -8.05 10.35 31.52
CA LEU A 38 -8.90 9.67 30.52
C LEU A 38 -8.45 8.23 30.26
N LEU A 39 -7.13 7.97 30.24
CA LEU A 39 -6.58 6.62 30.10
C LEU A 39 -6.82 5.78 31.37
N GLY A 40 -6.76 6.39 32.55
CA GLY A 40 -7.10 5.76 33.83
C GLY A 40 -8.55 5.27 33.87
N LEU A 41 -9.51 6.10 33.44
CA LEU A 41 -10.93 5.71 33.33
C LEU A 41 -11.12 4.51 32.40
N ILE A 42 -10.40 4.45 31.27
CA ILE A 42 -10.46 3.33 30.32
C ILE A 42 -9.85 2.06 30.93
N ALA A 43 -8.69 2.15 31.57
CA ALA A 43 -8.01 1.02 32.19
C ALA A 43 -8.83 0.40 33.34
N GLN A 44 -9.52 1.25 34.13
CA GLN A 44 -10.37 0.82 35.24
C GLN A 44 -11.83 0.54 34.82
N SER A 45 -12.18 0.77 33.55
CA SER A 45 -13.56 0.68 33.02
C SER A 45 -14.59 1.49 33.82
N GLN A 46 -14.18 2.63 34.38
CA GLN A 46 -15.00 3.49 35.22
C GLN A 46 -15.75 4.55 34.41
N MET A 47 -16.93 4.92 34.90
CA MET A 47 -17.65 6.08 34.37
C MET A 47 -17.04 7.38 34.90
N PRO A 48 -16.90 8.42 34.06
CA PRO A 48 -16.45 9.73 34.53
C PRO A 48 -17.47 10.36 35.52
N PRO A 49 -17.03 11.22 36.45
CA PRO A 49 -17.90 11.91 37.40
C PRO A 49 -19.10 12.59 36.74
N ARG A 50 -20.30 12.36 37.27
CA ARG A 50 -21.58 12.81 36.70
C ARG A 50 -22.47 13.49 37.71
N LYS A 51 -23.14 14.54 37.25
CA LYS A 51 -24.27 15.21 37.92
C LYS A 51 -25.58 14.80 37.25
N VAL A 52 -26.71 15.14 37.87
CA VAL A 52 -28.08 14.91 37.33
C VAL A 52 -28.25 15.49 35.91
N ARG A 53 -27.46 16.51 35.55
CA ARG A 53 -27.39 17.07 34.20
C ARG A 53 -25.93 17.31 33.77
N GLY A 54 -25.34 16.32 33.11
CA GLY A 54 -23.99 16.39 32.52
C GLY A 54 -22.85 15.89 33.41
N TYR A 55 -21.61 16.09 32.97
CA TYR A 55 -20.40 15.69 33.70
C TYR A 55 -20.09 16.67 34.85
N ASP A 56 -19.52 16.15 35.95
CA ASP A 56 -19.09 17.00 37.06
C ASP A 56 -17.69 17.57 36.81
N TRP A 57 -17.66 18.70 36.08
CA TRP A 57 -16.43 19.41 35.77
C TRP A 57 -15.65 19.92 36.99
N ASN A 58 -16.27 20.05 38.17
CA ASN A 58 -15.56 20.46 39.38
C ASN A 58 -14.78 19.28 39.98
N GLU A 59 -15.38 18.09 39.97
CA GLU A 59 -14.75 16.86 40.42
C GLU A 59 -13.64 16.42 39.46
N ILE A 60 -13.87 16.53 38.14
CA ILE A 60 -12.84 16.26 37.13
C ILE A 60 -11.65 17.22 37.28
N ALA A 61 -11.88 18.51 37.57
CA ALA A 61 -10.80 19.47 37.84
C ALA A 61 -9.96 19.08 39.06
N LEU A 62 -10.62 18.64 40.14
CA LEU A 62 -9.97 18.21 41.37
C LEU A 62 -9.13 16.95 41.13
N GLN A 63 -9.68 15.95 40.44
CA GLN A 63 -8.99 14.69 40.12
C GLN A 63 -7.84 14.88 39.12
N CYS A 64 -7.92 15.86 38.21
CA CYS A 64 -6.84 16.20 37.28
C CYS A 64 -5.84 17.23 37.86
N GLY A 65 -6.08 17.79 39.06
CA GLY A 65 -5.25 18.84 39.65
C GLY A 65 -5.17 20.11 38.81
N LEU A 66 -6.30 20.56 38.25
CA LEU A 66 -6.41 21.70 37.34
C LEU A 66 -7.13 22.89 37.94
N ASP A 67 -6.78 24.09 37.47
CA ASP A 67 -7.51 25.30 37.80
C ASP A 67 -8.92 25.33 37.15
N ARG A 68 -9.86 25.97 37.85
CA ARG A 68 -11.30 25.96 37.53
C ARG A 68 -11.63 26.72 36.26
N ASP A 69 -10.81 27.70 35.87
CA ASP A 69 -11.03 28.47 34.65
C ASP A 69 -10.35 27.83 33.43
N ALA A 70 -9.19 27.18 33.62
CA ALA A 70 -8.57 26.34 32.59
C ALA A 70 -9.50 25.20 32.13
N ILE A 71 -10.11 24.46 33.07
CA ILE A 71 -11.05 23.39 32.70
C ILE A 71 -12.35 23.95 32.07
N ARG A 72 -12.75 25.19 32.40
CA ARG A 72 -13.95 25.83 31.85
C ARG A 72 -13.79 26.12 30.36
N GLY A 73 -12.62 26.59 29.93
CA GLY A 73 -12.28 26.76 28.51
C GLY A 73 -12.23 25.44 27.74
N ALA A 74 -11.73 24.37 28.36
CA ALA A 74 -11.52 23.08 27.71
C ALA A 74 -12.76 22.14 27.67
N ARG A 75 -13.90 22.49 28.28
CA ARG A 75 -15.07 21.58 28.40
C ARG A 75 -15.53 21.00 27.06
N ALA A 76 -15.80 21.87 26.08
CA ALA A 76 -16.27 21.48 24.74
C ALA A 76 -15.24 20.65 23.95
N VAL A 77 -13.96 20.72 24.34
CA VAL A 77 -12.86 19.96 23.74
C VAL A 77 -12.74 18.56 24.37
N ILE A 78 -12.99 18.43 25.68
CA ILE A 78 -12.86 17.18 26.45
C ILE A 78 -14.14 16.33 26.38
N GLU A 79 -15.33 16.96 26.31
CA GLU A 79 -16.64 16.28 26.32
C GLU A 79 -16.78 15.13 25.29
N PRO A 80 -16.30 15.24 24.03
CA PRO A 80 -16.35 14.12 23.08
C PRO A 80 -15.54 12.88 23.51
N ALA A 81 -14.49 13.04 24.31
CA ALA A 81 -13.70 11.92 24.84
C ALA A 81 -14.45 11.22 25.99
N LEU A 82 -15.06 11.98 26.89
CA LEU A 82 -15.90 11.44 27.98
C LEU A 82 -17.10 10.67 27.43
N ASP A 83 -17.74 11.19 26.39
CA ASP A 83 -18.83 10.53 25.67
C ASP A 83 -18.41 9.20 25.03
N ALA A 84 -17.19 9.13 24.46
CA ALA A 84 -16.66 7.90 23.90
C ALA A 84 -16.38 6.84 24.98
N ILE A 85 -15.89 7.25 26.16
CA ILE A 85 -15.68 6.36 27.31
C ILE A 85 -17.02 5.82 27.81
N VAL A 86 -18.03 6.68 28.03
CA VAL A 86 -19.38 6.27 28.48
C VAL A 86 -20.01 5.25 27.53
N ARG A 87 -19.88 5.46 26.21
CA ARG A 87 -20.42 4.51 25.20
C ARG A 87 -19.70 3.16 25.20
N ASN A 88 -18.47 3.09 25.72
CA ASN A 88 -17.70 1.86 25.84
C ASN A 88 -17.93 1.14 27.18
N THR A 89 -18.25 1.88 28.25
CA THR A 89 -18.58 1.30 29.57
C THR A 89 -20.03 0.84 29.69
N GLN A 90 -20.92 1.22 28.77
CA GLN A 90 -22.32 0.77 28.76
C GLN A 90 -22.46 -0.70 28.31
N SER A 91 -23.07 -1.52 29.16
CA SER A 91 -23.38 -2.92 28.87
C SER A 91 -24.37 -3.04 27.69
N PRO A 92 -24.22 -4.04 26.79
CA PRO A 92 -25.09 -4.15 25.60
C PRO A 92 -26.58 -4.35 25.90
N ALA A 93 -26.95 -4.69 27.14
CA ALA A 93 -28.34 -4.79 27.60
C ALA A 93 -29.05 -3.42 27.73
N ASP A 94 -28.33 -2.34 28.01
CA ASP A 94 -28.90 -0.99 28.24
C ASP A 94 -29.01 -0.14 26.97
N ARG A 95 -28.87 -0.75 25.78
CA ARG A 95 -28.95 -0.02 24.51
C ARG A 95 -30.41 0.29 24.14
N PRO A 96 -30.88 1.56 24.16
CA PRO A 96 -32.15 1.90 23.53
C PRO A 96 -32.04 1.62 22.03
N SER A 97 -32.92 0.74 21.52
CA SER A 97 -32.92 0.31 20.13
C SER A 97 -33.11 1.50 19.18
N ALA A 98 -32.11 1.73 18.32
CA ALA A 98 -32.06 2.88 17.44
C ALA A 98 -33.16 2.82 16.37
N LYS A 99 -34.29 3.48 16.64
CA LYS A 99 -35.35 3.72 15.65
C LYS A 99 -34.82 4.67 14.58
N ILE A 100 -34.61 4.16 13.35
CA ILE A 100 -34.35 4.97 12.17
C ILE A 100 -35.54 5.93 11.99
N ARG A 101 -35.34 7.21 12.29
CA ARG A 101 -36.35 8.26 12.09
C ARG A 101 -36.38 8.61 10.61
N LYS A 102 -37.54 8.46 9.97
CA LYS A 102 -37.78 8.97 8.62
C LYS A 102 -37.69 10.49 8.63
N ALA A 103 -36.99 11.07 7.66
CA ALA A 103 -36.95 12.50 7.45
C ALA A 103 -38.27 13.02 6.86
N ARG A 104 -38.71 14.17 7.38
CA ARG A 104 -39.71 15.12 6.89
C ARG A 104 -39.45 16.44 7.62
N ASP A 105 -39.59 17.64 7.07
CA ASP A 105 -39.61 18.10 5.68
C ASP A 105 -39.06 19.54 5.72
N SER A 106 -38.34 20.00 4.70
CA SER A 106 -38.00 21.42 4.51
C SER A 106 -37.73 21.64 3.02
N GLU A 107 -38.50 22.53 2.40
CA GLU A 107 -38.70 22.56 0.95
C GLU A 107 -37.48 23.07 0.14
N PRO A 108 -37.26 22.55 -1.08
CA PRO A 108 -36.32 23.13 -2.05
C PRO A 108 -36.99 24.22 -2.90
N ARG A 109 -36.24 25.26 -3.28
CA ARG A 109 -36.63 26.21 -4.35
C ARG A 109 -35.71 26.07 -5.59
N PRO A 110 -36.19 26.40 -6.80
CA PRO A 110 -35.85 25.62 -8.00
C PRO A 110 -34.99 26.38 -9.02
N ARG A 111 -34.49 25.66 -10.05
CA ARG A 111 -34.38 26.16 -11.44
C ARG A 111 -34.14 25.06 -12.49
N HIS A 112 -35.14 24.90 -13.36
CA HIS A 112 -35.16 24.48 -14.79
C HIS A 112 -34.45 23.20 -15.30
N GLY A 113 -35.22 22.37 -16.02
CA GLY A 113 -34.72 21.35 -16.97
C GLY A 113 -35.63 20.12 -17.12
N ARG A 114 -36.41 20.02 -18.22
CA ARG A 114 -37.33 18.92 -18.58
C ARG A 114 -37.16 18.68 -20.11
N PRO A 115 -37.62 17.57 -20.75
CA PRO A 115 -37.87 16.16 -20.38
C PRO A 115 -37.06 15.22 -21.36
N PRO A 116 -37.54 14.05 -21.85
CA PRO A 116 -38.28 12.88 -21.29
C PRO A 116 -37.36 11.60 -21.26
N ARG A 117 -37.73 10.34 -21.02
CA ARG A 117 -38.97 9.54 -21.26
C ARG A 117 -38.97 8.24 -20.40
N GLN A 118 -40.16 7.75 -20.04
CA GLN A 118 -40.47 6.46 -19.38
C GLN A 118 -40.19 5.24 -20.32
N PRO A 119 -40.15 3.94 -19.88
CA PRO A 119 -40.99 3.27 -18.86
C PRO A 119 -40.24 2.18 -18.00
N LYS A 120 -40.81 1.23 -17.21
CA LYS A 120 -42.18 0.84 -16.76
C LYS A 120 -42.07 -0.03 -15.46
N GLU A 121 -43.17 -0.15 -14.69
CA GLU A 121 -43.46 -1.28 -13.77
C GLU A 121 -44.63 -2.13 -14.30
N LYS A 122 -44.92 -3.30 -13.71
CA LYS A 122 -46.29 -3.84 -13.50
C LYS A 122 -46.31 -5.01 -12.45
N PRO A 123 -47.49 -5.43 -11.90
CA PRO A 123 -47.71 -5.61 -10.45
C PRO A 123 -48.10 -7.08 -10.08
N GLY A 124 -48.53 -7.50 -8.88
CA GLY A 124 -48.87 -6.82 -7.62
C GLY A 124 -50.36 -6.87 -7.25
N THR A 125 -50.75 -7.71 -6.27
CA THR A 125 -52.07 -7.77 -5.56
C THR A 125 -51.84 -8.53 -4.23
N ALA A 126 -52.07 -8.08 -2.99
CA ALA A 126 -53.03 -7.19 -2.29
C ALA A 126 -54.19 -7.94 -1.57
N LEU A 127 -54.70 -7.33 -0.48
CA LEU A 127 -55.79 -7.75 0.47
C LEU A 127 -55.30 -8.44 1.77
N ARG A 128 -55.85 -8.18 2.98
CA ARG A 128 -56.58 -7.01 3.56
C ARG A 128 -56.51 -7.09 5.11
N ILE A 129 -56.97 -6.08 5.85
CA ILE A 129 -56.67 -5.84 7.28
C ILE A 129 -57.85 -6.12 8.23
N GLY A 130 -57.56 -6.69 9.40
CA GLY A 130 -58.20 -6.34 10.69
C GLY A 130 -58.88 -7.50 11.46
N PRO A 131 -59.20 -7.33 12.78
CA PRO A 131 -58.63 -6.41 13.77
C PRO A 131 -58.06 -7.13 15.02
N ARG A 132 -57.76 -6.36 16.07
CA ARG A 132 -56.96 -6.68 17.27
C ARG A 132 -57.76 -7.43 18.35
N GLU A 133 -57.14 -8.39 19.03
CA GLU A 133 -57.45 -8.73 20.43
C GLU A 133 -56.16 -9.13 21.17
N GLN A 134 -56.11 -8.90 22.48
CA GLN A 134 -54.91 -9.05 23.32
C GLN A 134 -55.08 -10.19 24.32
N SER A 135 -54.06 -11.04 24.47
CA SER A 135 -53.92 -11.92 25.63
C SER A 135 -52.45 -12.10 26.02
N GLU A 136 -52.24 -12.43 27.29
CA GLU A 136 -51.06 -12.09 28.11
C GLU A 136 -49.86 -13.07 28.03
N PRO A 137 -48.69 -12.75 28.63
CA PRO A 137 -47.40 -13.26 28.16
C PRO A 137 -47.01 -14.63 28.73
N ARG A 138 -46.13 -15.35 28.00
CA ARG A 138 -45.40 -16.52 28.48
C ARG A 138 -43.89 -16.42 28.21
N PRO A 139 -43.04 -17.06 29.04
CA PRO A 139 -41.67 -16.61 29.26
C PRO A 139 -40.67 -17.02 28.16
N ALA A 140 -39.54 -16.32 28.14
CA ALA A 140 -38.47 -16.52 27.18
C ALA A 140 -37.82 -17.91 27.28
N SER A 141 -37.62 -18.56 26.14
CA SER A 141 -36.63 -19.63 26.00
C SER A 141 -35.64 -19.27 24.89
N THR A 142 -34.36 -19.22 25.25
CA THR A 142 -33.24 -18.92 24.35
C THR A 142 -32.93 -20.14 23.47
N ARG A 143 -33.80 -20.41 22.48
CA ARG A 143 -33.50 -21.38 21.42
C ARG A 143 -32.36 -20.85 20.54
N GLN A 144 -31.14 -21.31 20.79
CA GLN A 144 -30.09 -21.26 19.78
C GLN A 144 -30.60 -21.98 18.53
N LYS A 145 -30.51 -21.32 17.37
CA LYS A 145 -30.94 -21.93 16.11
C LYS A 145 -29.98 -23.07 15.76
N PRO A 146 -30.46 -24.28 15.42
CA PRO A 146 -29.61 -25.31 14.86
C PRO A 146 -28.88 -24.77 13.63
N GLY A 147 -27.58 -25.07 13.52
CA GLY A 147 -26.80 -24.73 12.34
C GLY A 147 -27.42 -25.35 11.08
N ALA A 148 -27.20 -24.71 9.93
CA ALA A 148 -27.61 -25.29 8.65
C ALA A 148 -26.96 -26.67 8.48
N LYS A 149 -27.71 -27.65 7.99
CA LYS A 149 -27.17 -28.98 7.71
C LYS A 149 -26.00 -28.84 6.72
N PRO A 150 -24.88 -29.56 6.90
CA PRO A 150 -23.75 -29.50 5.98
C PRO A 150 -24.20 -29.89 4.57
N ARG A 151 -23.61 -29.24 3.55
CA ARG A 151 -23.84 -29.61 2.15
C ARG A 151 -23.42 -31.06 1.92
N ILE A 152 -24.16 -31.75 1.05
CA ILE A 152 -23.80 -33.09 0.56
C ILE A 152 -22.46 -32.97 -0.17
N ILE A 153 -21.58 -33.94 0.05
CA ILE A 153 -20.30 -34.04 -0.65
C ILE A 153 -20.58 -34.71 -2.00
N GLU A 154 -20.42 -33.96 -3.08
CA GLU A 154 -20.51 -34.45 -4.45
C GLU A 154 -19.10 -34.80 -4.95
N GLU A 155 -18.88 -36.01 -5.46
CA GLU A 155 -17.55 -36.51 -5.86
C GLU A 155 -16.94 -35.72 -7.03
N PHE A 156 -17.80 -35.19 -7.91
CA PHE A 156 -17.43 -34.36 -9.07
C PHE A 156 -18.37 -33.14 -9.18
N PRO A 157 -18.15 -32.07 -8.40
CA PRO A 157 -19.03 -30.92 -8.36
C PRO A 157 -18.99 -30.15 -9.68
N LYS A 158 -20.16 -29.83 -10.25
CA LYS A 158 -20.24 -29.02 -11.48
C LYS A 158 -19.74 -27.60 -11.22
N PRO A 159 -18.91 -27.02 -12.11
CA PRO A 159 -18.43 -25.66 -11.93
C PRO A 159 -19.59 -24.65 -12.09
N LEU A 160 -19.60 -23.60 -11.27
CA LEU A 160 -20.58 -22.52 -11.34
C LEU A 160 -20.44 -21.63 -12.59
N PHE A 161 -19.25 -21.65 -13.20
CA PHE A 161 -18.94 -20.98 -14.45
C PHE A 161 -17.88 -21.77 -15.23
N GLU A 162 -18.03 -21.81 -16.55
CA GLU A 162 -17.08 -22.46 -17.48
C GLU A 162 -16.01 -21.51 -18.01
N GLU A 163 -16.24 -20.19 -17.92
CA GLU A 163 -15.28 -19.17 -18.34
C GLU A 163 -14.02 -19.21 -17.47
N TRP A 164 -12.92 -19.65 -18.07
CA TRP A 164 -11.59 -19.35 -17.58
C TRP A 164 -11.36 -17.84 -17.73
N LEU A 165 -11.24 -17.14 -16.61
CA LEU A 165 -10.72 -15.77 -16.60
C LEU A 165 -9.24 -15.83 -17.00
N ASP A 166 -9.00 -15.47 -18.27
CA ASP A 166 -7.78 -15.64 -19.07
C ASP A 166 -7.39 -17.10 -19.40
N PRO A 167 -7.33 -17.49 -20.70
CA PRO A 167 -6.94 -18.84 -21.15
C PRO A 167 -5.49 -19.29 -20.87
N TRP A 168 -4.70 -18.53 -20.12
CA TRP A 168 -3.25 -18.72 -19.98
C TRP A 168 -2.73 -18.54 -18.53
N LEU A 169 -3.60 -18.46 -17.53
CA LEU A 169 -3.21 -18.25 -16.14
C LEU A 169 -3.49 -19.49 -15.27
N ASP A 170 -2.66 -20.53 -15.42
CA ASP A 170 -2.56 -21.56 -14.38
C ASP A 170 -1.86 -20.91 -13.16
N PRO A 171 -2.50 -20.81 -11.98
CA PRO A 171 -1.94 -20.02 -10.89
C PRO A 171 -0.63 -20.65 -10.38
N PRO A 172 0.46 -19.87 -10.24
CA PRO A 172 1.79 -20.41 -9.97
C PRO A 172 1.94 -21.04 -8.58
N THR A 173 0.93 -20.89 -7.70
CA THR A 173 0.92 -21.46 -6.36
C THR A 173 -0.32 -22.32 -6.10
N LEU A 174 -0.12 -23.43 -5.39
CA LEU A 174 -1.20 -24.30 -4.90
C LEU A 174 -2.30 -23.53 -4.15
N ARG A 175 -1.93 -22.46 -3.44
CA ARG A 175 -2.86 -21.59 -2.71
C ARG A 175 -3.84 -20.88 -3.66
N GLU A 176 -3.32 -20.29 -4.73
CA GLU A 176 -4.12 -19.52 -5.68
C GLU A 176 -4.94 -20.45 -6.57
N ALA A 177 -4.37 -21.59 -6.99
CA ALA A 177 -5.12 -22.65 -7.66
C ALA A 177 -6.28 -23.17 -6.78
N LEU A 178 -6.02 -23.46 -5.50
CA LEU A 178 -7.06 -23.91 -4.56
C LEU A 178 -8.16 -22.86 -4.35
N ASP A 179 -7.83 -21.58 -4.19
CA ASP A 179 -8.84 -20.51 -4.06
C ASP A 179 -9.64 -20.31 -5.36
N LEU A 180 -8.98 -20.39 -6.53
CA LEU A 180 -9.66 -20.36 -7.83
C LEU A 180 -10.64 -21.53 -7.97
N HIS A 181 -10.23 -22.75 -7.67
CA HIS A 181 -11.09 -23.93 -7.72
C HIS A 181 -12.23 -23.86 -6.69
N MET A 182 -11.95 -23.47 -5.44
CA MET A 182 -12.99 -23.26 -4.42
C MET A 182 -14.05 -22.26 -4.89
N ARG A 183 -13.65 -21.12 -5.47
CA ARG A 183 -14.59 -20.13 -6.04
C ARG A 183 -15.36 -20.70 -7.24
N ARG A 184 -14.70 -21.45 -8.11
CA ARG A 184 -15.31 -22.09 -9.30
C ARG A 184 -16.39 -23.09 -8.94
N HIS A 185 -16.21 -23.87 -7.88
CA HIS A 185 -17.20 -24.87 -7.43
C HIS A 185 -18.16 -24.34 -6.34
N GLY A 186 -17.98 -23.08 -5.90
CA GLY A 186 -18.83 -22.47 -4.87
C GLY A 186 -18.56 -23.01 -3.46
N ASP A 187 -17.37 -23.58 -3.26
CA ASP A 187 -16.94 -24.28 -2.08
C ASP A 187 -16.27 -23.38 -1.05
N SER A 188 -16.34 -23.83 0.20
CA SER A 188 -15.62 -23.24 1.31
C SER A 188 -14.53 -24.19 1.76
N TYR A 189 -13.45 -23.64 2.34
CA TYR A 189 -12.37 -24.42 2.93
C TYR A 189 -12.89 -25.51 3.89
N TRP A 190 -13.95 -25.20 4.64
CA TRP A 190 -14.57 -26.13 5.59
C TRP A 190 -15.38 -27.25 4.90
N HIS A 191 -15.98 -26.99 3.75
CA HIS A 191 -16.64 -28.03 2.96
C HIS A 191 -15.61 -28.97 2.31
N LEU A 192 -14.56 -28.41 1.71
CA LEU A 192 -13.48 -29.19 1.10
C LEU A 192 -12.71 -30.02 2.14
N HIS A 193 -12.43 -29.46 3.32
CA HIS A 193 -11.89 -30.21 4.45
C HIS A 193 -12.77 -31.41 4.83
N ARG A 194 -14.11 -31.26 4.87
CA ARG A 194 -15.04 -32.36 5.17
C ARG A 194 -15.19 -33.37 4.02
N ALA A 195 -14.95 -32.95 2.79
CA ALA A 195 -14.94 -33.84 1.63
C ALA A 195 -13.68 -34.72 1.58
N VAL A 196 -12.53 -34.18 2.02
CA VAL A 196 -11.23 -34.87 2.02
C VAL A 196 -10.99 -35.68 3.28
N VAL A 197 -11.24 -35.12 4.46
CA VAL A 197 -11.03 -35.78 5.76
C VAL A 197 -12.29 -36.55 6.15
N ARG A 198 -12.17 -37.86 6.33
CA ARG A 198 -13.32 -38.72 6.70
C ARG A 198 -13.78 -38.44 8.13
N GLU A 199 -15.05 -38.71 8.45
CA GLU A 199 -15.59 -38.42 9.79
C GLU A 199 -14.98 -39.28 10.92
N ASP A 200 -14.35 -40.41 10.57
CA ASP A 200 -13.56 -41.29 11.43
C ASP A 200 -12.07 -40.89 11.54
N GLU A 201 -11.54 -40.08 10.61
CA GLU A 201 -10.18 -39.53 10.67
C GLU A 201 -10.12 -38.33 11.63
N LYS A 202 -9.87 -38.63 12.91
CA LYS A 202 -9.42 -37.61 13.88
C LYS A 202 -7.99 -37.19 13.55
N LEU A 203 -7.86 -36.19 12.69
CA LEU A 203 -6.59 -35.54 12.40
C LEU A 203 -6.09 -34.84 13.67
N ASP A 204 -5.19 -35.50 14.42
CA ASP A 204 -4.63 -34.94 15.64
C ASP A 204 -3.81 -33.70 15.29
N GLN A 205 -4.27 -32.55 15.79
CA GLN A 205 -3.62 -31.28 15.55
C GLN A 205 -2.24 -31.22 16.22
N ALA A 206 -2.03 -31.95 17.33
CA ALA A 206 -0.75 -32.02 18.00
C ALA A 206 0.28 -32.83 17.19
N ASP A 207 -0.07 -34.04 16.73
CA ASP A 207 0.76 -34.82 15.79
C ASP A 207 1.07 -34.03 14.51
N THR A 208 0.05 -33.45 13.89
CA THR A 208 0.18 -32.69 12.64
C THR A 208 1.12 -31.50 12.80
N VAL A 209 0.98 -30.72 13.87
CA VAL A 209 1.87 -29.58 14.17
C VAL A 209 3.29 -30.06 14.46
N SER A 210 3.46 -31.18 15.17
CA SER A 210 4.77 -31.75 15.49
C SER A 210 5.51 -32.21 14.24
N ARG A 211 4.82 -32.90 13.33
CA ARG A 211 5.37 -33.36 12.04
C ARG A 211 5.71 -32.20 11.10
N ILE A 212 4.89 -31.13 11.08
CA ILE A 212 5.22 -29.90 10.34
C ILE A 212 6.46 -29.22 10.95
N ALA A 213 6.56 -29.16 12.28
CA ALA A 213 7.71 -28.59 12.97
C ALA A 213 9.01 -29.36 12.67
N GLU A 214 8.96 -30.70 12.62
CA GLU A 214 10.09 -31.55 12.21
C GLU A 214 10.49 -31.34 10.75
N TYR A 215 9.52 -31.24 9.84
CA TYR A 215 9.77 -30.96 8.43
C TYR A 215 10.41 -29.57 8.24
N PHE A 216 9.91 -28.52 8.90
CA PHE A 216 10.51 -27.19 8.83
C PHE A 216 11.88 -27.14 9.52
N TRP A 217 12.06 -27.84 10.64
CA TRP A 217 13.35 -27.97 11.33
C TRP A 217 14.43 -28.62 10.47
N SER A 218 14.08 -29.56 9.59
CA SER A 218 15.03 -30.19 8.66
C SER A 218 15.35 -29.34 7.41
N HIS A 219 14.47 -28.42 7.02
CA HIS A 219 14.55 -27.70 5.73
C HIS A 219 14.72 -26.16 5.81
N TYR A 220 14.69 -25.54 7.01
CA TYR A 220 14.73 -24.07 7.15
C TYR A 220 15.98 -23.38 6.57
N ARG A 221 17.08 -24.12 6.34
CA ARG A 221 18.33 -23.61 5.75
C ARG A 221 18.36 -23.62 4.23
N SER A 222 17.46 -24.37 3.59
CA SER A 222 17.41 -24.54 2.13
C SER A 222 16.10 -24.01 1.51
N ASP A 223 15.00 -24.06 2.24
CA ASP A 223 13.69 -23.55 1.77
C ASP A 223 13.29 -22.27 2.51
N ALA A 224 13.09 -21.19 1.75
CA ALA A 224 12.60 -19.90 2.23
C ALA A 224 11.25 -19.98 2.94
N TYR A 225 10.34 -20.87 2.53
CA TYR A 225 9.04 -21.07 3.17
C TYR A 225 9.21 -21.70 4.56
N CYS A 226 9.94 -22.81 4.66
CA CYS A 226 10.34 -23.39 5.94
C CYS A 226 11.05 -22.35 6.83
N SER A 227 11.99 -21.58 6.27
CA SER A 227 12.73 -20.54 6.99
C SER A 227 11.84 -19.43 7.57
N THR A 228 10.76 -19.07 6.85
CA THR A 228 9.79 -18.06 7.28
C THR A 228 8.97 -18.51 8.50
N TYR A 229 8.65 -19.80 8.61
CA TYR A 229 7.65 -20.31 9.56
C TYR A 229 8.18 -21.31 10.59
N VAL A 230 9.46 -21.71 10.54
CA VAL A 230 10.04 -22.73 11.44
C VAL A 230 9.80 -22.40 12.93
N ILE A 231 10.09 -21.18 13.39
CA ILE A 231 9.89 -20.81 14.79
C ILE A 231 8.40 -20.72 15.17
N ASP A 232 7.52 -20.25 14.27
CA ASP A 232 6.06 -20.25 14.51
C ASP A 232 5.50 -21.66 14.76
N PHE A 233 6.05 -22.69 14.13
CA PHE A 233 5.63 -24.09 14.34
C PHE A 233 6.36 -24.76 15.51
N LEU A 234 7.63 -24.44 15.78
CA LEU A 234 8.33 -24.91 16.99
C LEU A 234 7.66 -24.40 18.27
N VAL A 235 7.23 -23.13 18.31
CA VAL A 235 6.45 -22.56 19.41
C VAL A 235 5.15 -23.33 19.62
N LYS A 236 4.39 -23.61 18.54
CA LYS A 236 3.14 -24.37 18.62
C LYS A 236 3.34 -25.83 19.03
N ALA A 237 4.47 -26.44 18.68
CA ALA A 237 4.84 -27.80 19.09
C ALA A 237 5.43 -27.86 20.52
N GLY A 238 5.60 -26.72 21.20
CA GLY A 238 6.23 -26.66 22.53
C GLY A 238 7.75 -26.93 22.54
N ARG A 239 8.40 -26.94 21.38
CA ARG A 239 9.83 -27.26 21.21
C ARG A 239 10.71 -26.02 21.44
N ILE A 240 10.69 -25.51 22.67
CA ILE A 240 11.29 -24.21 23.03
C ILE A 240 12.82 -24.21 22.93
N SER A 241 13.48 -25.33 23.25
CA SER A 241 14.94 -25.51 23.09
C SER A 241 15.41 -25.21 21.68
N ASP A 242 14.60 -25.60 20.69
CA ASP A 242 14.99 -25.64 19.29
C ASP A 242 14.85 -24.25 18.63
N ILE A 243 14.11 -23.33 19.26
CA ILE A 243 14.01 -21.93 18.82
C ILE A 243 15.39 -21.26 18.89
N PHE A 244 16.13 -21.49 19.97
CA PHE A 244 17.45 -20.87 20.16
C PHE A 244 18.51 -21.48 19.26
N THR A 245 18.43 -22.78 18.95
CA THR A 245 19.34 -23.41 18.00
C THR A 245 19.07 -22.99 16.55
N VAL A 246 17.83 -22.59 16.18
CA VAL A 246 17.60 -21.84 14.92
C VAL A 246 18.24 -20.45 14.97
N LEU A 247 18.07 -19.69 16.06
CA LEU A 247 18.63 -18.35 16.19
C LEU A 247 20.16 -18.33 16.12
N ASP A 248 20.82 -19.22 16.86
CA ASP A 248 22.28 -19.30 16.94
C ASP A 248 22.90 -19.81 15.61
N ALA A 249 22.18 -20.64 14.83
CA ALA A 249 22.72 -21.26 13.61
C ALA A 249 22.27 -20.62 12.28
N ASP A 250 21.20 -19.84 12.27
CA ASP A 250 20.64 -19.15 11.08
C ASP A 250 20.10 -17.75 11.48
N GLY A 251 20.89 -17.00 12.24
CA GLY A 251 20.56 -15.63 12.67
C GLY A 251 20.35 -14.65 11.51
N HIS A 252 20.91 -14.95 10.33
CA HIS A 252 20.76 -14.14 9.10
C HIS A 252 19.71 -14.65 8.12
N VAL A 253 19.00 -15.75 8.40
CA VAL A 253 17.91 -16.30 7.54
C VAL A 253 18.36 -16.51 6.08
N ALA A 254 19.46 -17.24 5.91
CA ALA A 254 20.21 -17.28 4.64
C ALA A 254 19.42 -17.87 3.46
N ALA A 255 18.44 -18.74 3.73
CA ALA A 255 17.57 -19.36 2.72
C ALA A 255 16.65 -18.36 1.99
N VAL A 256 16.44 -17.17 2.55
CA VAL A 256 15.52 -16.16 2.00
C VAL A 256 16.31 -15.17 1.14
N GLY A 257 16.05 -15.19 -0.17
CA GLY A 257 16.73 -14.30 -1.14
C GLY A 257 16.44 -12.82 -0.90
N ASP A 258 15.17 -12.45 -0.71
CA ASP A 258 14.68 -11.08 -0.49
C ASP A 258 15.25 -10.48 0.82
N PRO A 259 16.12 -9.44 0.75
CA PRO A 259 16.71 -8.82 1.93
C PRO A 259 15.71 -8.17 2.91
N LEU A 260 14.60 -7.61 2.42
CA LEU A 260 13.55 -7.03 3.27
C LEU A 260 12.83 -8.14 4.05
N LEU A 261 12.41 -9.19 3.36
CA LEU A 261 11.73 -10.33 3.97
C LEU A 261 12.64 -11.06 4.97
N ARG A 262 13.92 -11.24 4.62
CA ARG A 262 14.97 -11.78 5.50
C ARG A 262 15.02 -11.00 6.83
N ARG A 263 14.98 -9.66 6.76
CA ARG A 263 14.97 -8.80 7.95
C ARG A 263 13.66 -8.89 8.74
N GLU A 264 12.50 -8.90 8.07
CA GLU A 264 11.20 -9.09 8.72
C GLU A 264 11.14 -10.43 9.48
N ILE A 265 11.69 -11.51 8.91
CA ILE A 265 11.78 -12.82 9.54
C ILE A 265 12.73 -12.77 10.74
N GLN A 266 13.91 -12.15 10.62
CA GLN A 266 14.85 -12.01 11.73
C GLN A 266 14.19 -11.34 12.96
N ILE A 267 13.51 -10.20 12.76
CA ILE A 267 12.80 -9.48 13.83
C ILE A 267 11.67 -10.35 14.41
N ARG A 268 10.90 -11.06 13.57
CA ARG A 268 9.84 -11.98 14.01
C ARG A 268 10.39 -13.13 14.85
N ARG A 269 11.48 -13.77 14.43
CA ARG A 269 12.16 -14.87 15.14
C ARG A 269 12.60 -14.42 16.54
N LEU A 270 13.26 -13.27 16.65
CA LEU A 270 13.68 -12.67 17.93
C LEU A 270 12.48 -12.33 18.82
N THR A 271 11.42 -11.76 18.26
CA THR A 271 10.19 -11.40 19.00
C THR A 271 9.51 -12.65 19.58
N LEU A 272 9.42 -13.74 18.81
CA LEU A 272 8.84 -15.00 19.25
C LEU A 272 9.72 -15.67 20.33
N ALA A 273 11.04 -15.66 20.17
CA ALA A 273 11.96 -16.19 21.18
C ALA A 273 11.89 -15.43 22.51
N LEU A 274 11.81 -14.09 22.48
CA LEU A 274 11.59 -13.27 23.68
C LEU A 274 10.24 -13.57 24.35
N ALA A 275 9.18 -13.80 23.56
CA ALA A 275 7.89 -14.21 24.09
C ALA A 275 7.99 -15.56 24.83
N THR A 276 8.66 -16.56 24.24
CA THR A 276 8.88 -17.85 24.91
C THR A 276 9.77 -17.76 26.15
N CYS A 277 10.81 -16.92 26.17
CA CYS A 277 11.62 -16.68 27.37
C CYS A 277 10.76 -16.15 28.54
N ARG A 278 9.82 -15.25 28.23
CA ARG A 278 8.91 -14.67 29.23
C ARG A 278 7.89 -15.68 29.77
N GLU A 279 7.52 -16.66 28.96
CA GLU A 279 6.60 -17.74 29.37
C GLU A 279 7.30 -18.83 30.18
N THR A 280 8.56 -19.15 29.87
CA THR A 280 9.37 -20.13 30.62
C THR A 280 10.05 -19.54 31.87
N GLY A 281 10.23 -18.22 31.92
CA GLY A 281 10.99 -17.55 32.98
C GLY A 281 12.51 -17.60 32.79
N ASP A 282 13.01 -18.01 31.61
CA ASP A 282 14.45 -18.07 31.33
C ASP A 282 15.03 -16.66 31.10
N THR A 283 15.62 -16.11 32.15
CA THR A 283 16.25 -14.79 32.13
C THR A 283 17.55 -14.75 31.32
N VAL A 284 18.28 -15.86 31.23
CA VAL A 284 19.56 -15.93 30.51
C VAL A 284 19.31 -15.90 29.01
N LYS A 285 18.39 -16.73 28.52
CA LYS A 285 17.97 -16.69 27.10
C LYS A 285 17.25 -15.39 26.74
N ALA A 286 16.51 -14.77 27.67
CA ALA A 286 15.97 -13.43 27.45
C ALA A 286 17.08 -12.39 27.20
N VAL A 287 18.10 -12.33 28.05
CA VAL A 287 19.22 -11.39 27.90
C VAL A 287 20.03 -11.70 26.63
N GLN A 288 20.32 -12.96 26.32
CA GLN A 288 20.98 -13.35 25.07
C GLN A 288 20.20 -12.84 23.84
N THR A 289 18.88 -13.04 23.83
CA THR A 289 18.03 -12.64 22.70
C THR A 289 17.91 -11.11 22.58
N ILE A 290 17.93 -10.37 23.71
CA ILE A 290 18.00 -8.90 23.71
C ILE A 290 19.32 -8.41 23.11
N LEU A 291 20.45 -9.04 23.44
CA LEU A 291 21.76 -8.65 22.90
C LEU A 291 21.84 -8.87 21.38
N ILE A 292 21.43 -10.05 20.89
CA ILE A 292 21.33 -10.33 19.45
C ILE A 292 20.39 -9.33 18.76
N GLY A 293 19.28 -8.96 19.40
CA GLY A 293 18.35 -7.95 18.91
C GLY A 293 18.94 -6.53 18.87
N ALA A 294 19.78 -6.16 19.84
CA ALA A 294 20.44 -4.86 19.91
C ALA A 294 21.50 -4.72 18.80
N GLU A 295 22.36 -5.73 18.63
CA GLU A 295 23.30 -5.81 17.50
C GLU A 295 22.56 -5.70 16.17
N ALA A 296 21.51 -6.50 15.99
CA ALA A 296 20.66 -6.44 14.80
C ALA A 296 20.04 -5.05 14.59
N GLN A 297 19.67 -4.31 15.64
CA GLN A 297 19.04 -2.99 15.54
C GLN A 297 20.01 -1.88 15.14
N HIS A 298 21.30 -1.98 15.47
CA HIS A 298 22.31 -0.99 15.07
C HIS A 298 22.39 -0.81 13.55
N ASP A 299 22.24 -1.89 12.79
CA ASP A 299 22.26 -1.88 11.31
C ASP A 299 20.91 -1.47 10.68
N GLU A 300 19.82 -1.46 11.44
CA GLU A 300 18.45 -1.30 10.90
C GLU A 300 18.18 0.08 10.32
N GLY A 301 18.72 1.12 10.94
CA GLY A 301 18.61 2.50 10.44
C GLY A 301 19.30 2.66 9.09
N ALA A 302 20.56 2.22 9.00
CA ALA A 302 21.35 2.28 7.77
C ALA A 302 20.72 1.46 6.64
N PHE A 303 20.15 0.29 6.95
CA PHE A 303 19.45 -0.56 5.99
C PHE A 303 18.21 0.11 5.38
N TYR A 304 17.35 0.74 6.18
CA TYR A 304 16.18 1.43 5.62
C TYR A 304 16.52 2.77 4.98
N ASP A 305 17.53 3.48 5.47
CA ASP A 305 18.08 4.67 4.80
C ASP A 305 18.64 4.31 3.41
N LEU A 306 19.22 3.12 3.24
CA LEU A 306 19.66 2.62 1.93
C LEU A 306 18.47 2.30 1.03
N ILE A 307 17.43 1.62 1.55
CA ILE A 307 16.22 1.27 0.78
C ILE A 307 15.44 2.50 0.32
N ASP A 308 15.31 3.51 1.18
CA ASP A 308 14.62 4.76 0.84
C ASP A 308 15.49 5.67 -0.07
N LYS A 309 16.80 5.39 -0.23
CA LYS A 309 17.70 6.04 -1.21
C LYS A 309 17.73 5.34 -2.56
N GLU A 310 17.96 4.03 -2.58
CA GLU A 310 18.15 3.20 -3.78
C GLU A 310 16.90 2.33 -4.04
N VAL A 311 15.83 3.00 -4.47
CA VAL A 311 14.51 2.40 -4.68
C VAL A 311 14.50 1.43 -5.87
N ASP A 312 15.34 1.67 -6.88
CA ASP A 312 15.53 0.82 -8.05
C ASP A 312 16.07 -0.57 -7.68
N LEU A 313 17.20 -0.62 -6.97
CA LEU A 313 17.77 -1.86 -6.45
C LEU A 313 16.83 -2.54 -5.45
N SER A 314 16.16 -1.75 -4.61
CA SER A 314 15.18 -2.26 -3.64
C SER A 314 13.97 -2.92 -4.31
N VAL A 315 13.52 -2.41 -5.45
CA VAL A 315 12.45 -3.04 -6.25
C VAL A 315 12.93 -4.31 -6.94
N GLU A 316 14.15 -4.31 -7.47
CA GLU A 316 14.70 -5.44 -8.22
C GLU A 316 14.93 -6.66 -7.31
N PHE A 317 15.56 -6.47 -6.13
CA PHE A 317 15.82 -7.53 -5.15
C PHE A 317 14.68 -7.81 -4.16
N SER A 318 13.80 -6.84 -3.87
CA SER A 318 12.80 -6.92 -2.78
C SER A 318 11.40 -6.41 -3.12
N GLY A 319 11.06 -6.26 -4.41
CA GLY A 319 9.83 -5.61 -4.89
C GLY A 319 8.53 -6.00 -4.17
N PRO A 320 8.19 -7.29 -4.02
CA PRO A 320 6.95 -7.72 -3.35
C PRO A 320 6.87 -7.29 -1.87
N SER A 321 7.99 -7.37 -1.14
CA SER A 321 8.09 -6.99 0.26
C SER A 321 8.09 -5.46 0.42
N LEU A 322 8.80 -4.75 -0.46
CA LEU A 322 8.79 -3.28 -0.52
C LEU A 322 7.37 -2.75 -0.78
N LEU A 323 6.63 -3.32 -1.73
CA LEU A 323 5.23 -2.94 -2.01
C LEU A 323 4.30 -3.24 -0.82
N ARG A 324 4.44 -4.41 -0.19
CA ARG A 324 3.65 -4.81 1.00
C ARG A 324 3.89 -3.88 2.19
N ARG A 325 5.11 -3.38 2.36
CA ARG A 325 5.50 -2.43 3.40
C ARG A 325 5.05 -1.01 3.10
N THR A 326 5.31 -0.52 1.88
CA THR A 326 5.15 0.91 1.53
C THR A 326 3.70 1.30 1.24
N LEU A 327 2.99 0.55 0.39
CA LEU A 327 1.67 0.96 -0.10
C LEU A 327 0.56 1.02 0.96
N PRO A 328 0.50 0.13 1.98
CA PRO A 328 -0.49 0.23 3.05
C PRO A 328 -0.21 1.38 4.02
N ASP A 329 1.05 1.82 4.12
CA ASP A 329 1.46 2.92 5.00
C ASP A 329 1.06 4.27 4.39
N ARG A 330 0.24 5.01 5.15
CA ARG A 330 -0.25 6.34 4.77
C ARG A 330 0.79 7.43 4.97
N ASP A 331 1.71 7.24 5.91
CA ASP A 331 2.74 8.24 6.21
C ASP A 331 3.85 8.18 5.13
N ARG A 332 4.05 7.00 4.52
CA ARG A 332 4.86 6.78 3.30
C ARG A 332 4.15 7.11 1.98
N ALA A 333 2.93 7.66 2.00
CA ALA A 333 2.25 8.09 0.77
C ALA A 333 3.07 9.00 -0.16
N PRO A 334 3.98 9.89 0.31
CA PRO A 334 4.87 10.65 -0.58
C PRO A 334 5.83 9.82 -1.43
N SER A 335 6.27 8.63 -0.96
CA SER A 335 7.25 7.79 -1.68
C SER A 335 6.64 6.67 -2.52
N HIS A 336 5.32 6.45 -2.44
CA HIS A 336 4.62 5.46 -3.29
C HIS A 336 4.89 5.68 -4.80
N GLY A 337 5.03 6.94 -5.23
CA GLY A 337 5.31 7.28 -6.62
C GLY A 337 6.60 6.68 -7.17
N SER A 338 7.71 6.79 -6.42
CA SER A 338 9.01 6.25 -6.81
C SER A 338 8.99 4.72 -6.88
N VAL A 339 8.45 4.07 -5.83
CA VAL A 339 8.31 2.59 -5.80
C VAL A 339 7.49 2.10 -7.00
N LEU A 340 6.34 2.73 -7.30
CA LEU A 340 5.49 2.34 -8.42
C LEU A 340 6.15 2.59 -9.79
N ALA A 341 6.96 3.64 -9.93
CA ALA A 341 7.73 3.92 -11.13
C ALA A 341 8.79 2.84 -11.39
N HIS A 342 9.58 2.49 -10.39
CA HIS A 342 10.61 1.45 -10.49
C HIS A 342 9.98 0.04 -10.61
N CYS A 343 8.82 -0.22 -10.00
CA CYS A 343 8.07 -1.47 -10.24
C CYS A 343 7.56 -1.59 -11.68
N ALA A 344 7.09 -0.50 -12.28
CA ALA A 344 6.72 -0.49 -13.69
C ALA A 344 7.92 -0.81 -14.60
N LEU A 345 9.09 -0.21 -14.32
CA LEU A 345 10.32 -0.52 -15.05
C LEU A 345 10.74 -1.99 -14.86
N SER A 346 10.82 -2.49 -13.62
CA SER A 346 11.23 -3.87 -13.32
C SER A 346 10.31 -4.92 -13.95
N ALA A 347 8.99 -4.67 -13.98
CA ALA A 347 8.05 -5.53 -14.70
C ALA A 347 8.30 -5.48 -16.22
N SER A 348 8.56 -4.30 -16.79
CA SER A 348 8.80 -4.14 -18.22
C SER A 348 10.13 -4.74 -18.70
N LEU A 349 11.13 -4.84 -17.81
CA LEU A 349 12.40 -5.54 -18.04
C LEU A 349 12.25 -7.08 -18.02
N LYS A 350 11.17 -7.59 -17.40
CA LYS A 350 10.82 -9.01 -17.30
C LYS A 350 9.76 -9.42 -18.33
N ASP A 351 9.51 -8.57 -19.33
CA ASP A 351 8.43 -8.67 -20.33
C ASP A 351 7.01 -8.82 -19.75
N ASP A 352 6.82 -8.53 -18.45
CA ASP A 352 5.51 -8.52 -17.81
C ASP A 352 4.72 -7.25 -18.17
N ARG A 353 4.07 -7.32 -19.32
CA ARG A 353 3.17 -6.28 -19.82
C ARG A 353 1.99 -6.01 -18.87
N VAL A 354 1.50 -7.02 -18.15
CA VAL A 354 0.30 -6.88 -17.29
C VAL A 354 0.67 -6.17 -16.00
N GLY A 355 1.72 -6.63 -15.31
CA GLY A 355 2.25 -5.98 -14.11
C GLY A 355 2.70 -4.55 -14.40
N THR A 356 3.36 -4.29 -15.54
CA THR A 356 3.73 -2.92 -15.90
C THR A 356 2.51 -2.00 -16.07
N LEU A 357 1.49 -2.43 -16.82
CA LEU A 357 0.25 -1.65 -16.99
C LEU A 357 -0.50 -1.46 -15.67
N HIS A 358 -0.42 -2.43 -14.76
CA HIS A 358 -0.94 -2.33 -13.40
C HIS A 358 -0.20 -1.24 -12.60
N TYR A 359 1.14 -1.28 -12.55
CA TYR A 359 1.94 -0.28 -11.83
C TYR A 359 1.81 1.13 -12.42
N LEU A 360 1.79 1.28 -13.75
CA LEU A 360 1.52 2.57 -14.42
C LEU A 360 0.14 3.13 -14.02
N ARG A 361 -0.91 2.28 -14.00
CA ARG A 361 -2.26 2.69 -13.57
C ARG A 361 -2.29 3.10 -12.09
N MET A 362 -1.57 2.38 -11.23
CA MET A 362 -1.46 2.75 -9.81
C MET A 362 -0.72 4.07 -9.64
N TYR A 363 0.35 4.30 -10.40
CA TYR A 363 1.09 5.55 -10.41
C TYR A 363 0.21 6.72 -10.84
N ASP A 364 -0.56 6.60 -11.94
CA ASP A 364 -1.49 7.64 -12.38
C ASP A 364 -2.60 7.92 -11.35
N ALA A 365 -3.09 6.88 -10.66
CA ALA A 365 -4.05 7.03 -9.57
C ALA A 365 -3.44 7.71 -8.33
N TRP A 366 -2.14 7.52 -8.08
CA TRP A 366 -1.37 8.23 -7.06
C TRP A 366 -1.15 9.70 -7.44
N VAL A 367 -0.64 9.99 -8.65
CA VAL A 367 -0.47 11.37 -9.17
C VAL A 367 -1.80 12.14 -9.16
N SER A 368 -2.92 11.48 -9.44
CA SER A 368 -4.26 12.08 -9.39
C SER A 368 -4.69 12.48 -7.98
N LYS A 369 -4.17 11.82 -6.95
CA LYS A 369 -4.41 12.12 -5.52
C LYS A 369 -3.38 13.07 -4.93
N ARG A 370 -2.25 13.32 -5.62
CA ARG A 370 -1.18 14.23 -5.18
C ARG A 370 -1.75 15.61 -4.85
N PRO A 371 -1.53 16.14 -3.63
CA PRO A 371 -1.98 17.49 -3.27
C PRO A 371 -1.43 18.50 -4.27
N ARG A 372 -2.33 19.12 -5.06
CA ARG A 372 -1.95 20.22 -5.94
C ARG A 372 -1.83 21.48 -5.09
N ARG A 373 -0.73 22.21 -5.25
CA ARG A 373 -0.52 23.53 -4.65
C ARG A 373 -1.60 24.49 -5.19
N LYS A 374 -2.69 24.63 -4.44
CA LYS A 374 -3.63 25.73 -4.60
C LYS A 374 -3.13 26.89 -3.76
N ASP A 375 -3.03 28.06 -4.39
CA ASP A 375 -3.07 29.37 -3.73
C ASP A 375 -1.99 29.64 -2.66
N GLY A 376 -0.81 29.04 -2.82
CA GLY A 376 0.41 29.43 -2.10
C GLY A 376 0.53 28.92 -0.66
N GLU A 377 -0.57 28.84 0.08
CA GLU A 377 -0.63 28.38 1.47
C GLU A 377 -0.89 26.87 1.59
N PHE A 378 -0.02 26.17 2.33
CA PHE A 378 -0.26 24.80 2.74
C PHE A 378 -1.15 24.78 3.99
N GLN A 379 -2.38 24.27 3.87
CA GLN A 379 -3.21 23.94 5.04
C GLN A 379 -2.63 22.72 5.78
N GLY A 380 -1.69 22.96 6.68
CA GLY A 380 -1.11 21.95 7.60
C GLY A 380 0.25 21.38 7.17
N ARG A 381 0.83 20.52 8.03
CA ARG A 381 2.09 19.80 7.78
C ARG A 381 1.92 18.73 6.69
N HIS A 382 1.79 19.15 5.43
CA HIS A 382 1.80 18.24 4.29
C HIS A 382 3.21 18.16 3.68
N VAL A 383 3.82 16.98 3.78
CA VAL A 383 5.07 16.64 3.09
C VAL A 383 4.85 16.76 1.58
N GLU A 384 5.73 17.48 0.89
CA GLU A 384 5.70 17.54 -0.57
C GLU A 384 5.97 16.16 -1.16
N TRP A 385 5.07 15.67 -2.00
CA TRP A 385 5.26 14.41 -2.73
C TRP A 385 6.25 14.66 -3.86
N LYS A 386 7.55 14.60 -3.56
CA LYS A 386 8.59 14.76 -4.57
C LYS A 386 8.54 13.60 -5.57
N ILE A 387 8.84 13.91 -6.81
CA ILE A 387 9.01 12.97 -7.92
C ILE A 387 10.35 13.36 -8.52
N GLU A 388 11.27 12.42 -8.57
CA GLU A 388 12.64 12.64 -9.02
C GLU A 388 12.76 12.34 -10.52
N ASP A 389 13.79 12.90 -11.17
CA ASP A 389 14.00 12.69 -12.60
C ASP A 389 14.18 11.19 -12.92
N ARG A 390 14.79 10.41 -12.02
CA ARG A 390 14.92 8.95 -12.15
C ARG A 390 13.58 8.20 -12.16
N ASP A 391 12.60 8.63 -11.36
CA ASP A 391 11.25 8.04 -11.35
C ASP A 391 10.58 8.25 -12.71
N ILE A 392 10.73 9.46 -13.26
CA ILE A 392 10.13 9.84 -14.55
C ILE A 392 10.83 9.09 -15.69
N ALA A 393 12.15 8.91 -15.62
CA ALA A 393 12.90 8.08 -16.56
C ALA A 393 12.43 6.63 -16.54
N ALA A 394 12.28 6.02 -15.35
CA ALA A 394 11.77 4.66 -15.21
C ALA A 394 10.37 4.48 -15.83
N LEU A 395 9.46 5.45 -15.65
CA LEU A 395 8.14 5.43 -16.27
C LEU A 395 8.18 5.56 -17.80
N VAL A 396 9.00 6.48 -18.33
CA VAL A 396 9.12 6.70 -19.79
C VAL A 396 9.75 5.49 -20.47
N GLU A 397 10.73 4.85 -19.82
CA GLU A 397 11.36 3.61 -20.29
C GLU A 397 10.40 2.41 -20.24
N ALA A 398 9.60 2.26 -19.18
CA ALA A 398 8.56 1.24 -19.11
C ALA A 398 7.49 1.40 -20.21
N VAL A 399 7.14 2.65 -20.54
CA VAL A 399 6.23 2.97 -21.67
C VAL A 399 6.89 2.68 -23.02
N PHE A 400 8.19 2.95 -23.18
CA PHE A 400 8.95 2.60 -24.39
C PHE A 400 8.89 1.10 -24.67
N ARG A 401 9.17 0.27 -23.66
CA ARG A 401 9.24 -1.20 -23.80
C ARG A 401 7.89 -1.82 -24.22
N ILE A 402 6.76 -1.25 -23.78
CA ILE A 402 5.42 -1.82 -24.06
C ILE A 402 4.72 -1.20 -25.27
N ALA A 403 4.99 0.07 -25.58
CA ALA A 403 4.21 0.84 -26.55
C ALA A 403 5.08 1.60 -27.57
N GLY A 404 6.40 1.41 -27.55
CA GLY A 404 7.34 1.94 -28.52
C GLY A 404 7.66 3.43 -28.36
N VAL A 405 8.54 3.92 -29.24
CA VAL A 405 9.15 5.25 -29.17
C VAL A 405 8.11 6.37 -29.19
N ASP A 406 7.09 6.26 -30.04
CA ASP A 406 6.01 7.26 -30.15
C ASP A 406 5.17 7.39 -28.86
N ALA A 407 4.99 6.31 -28.10
CA ALA A 407 4.29 6.36 -26.82
C ALA A 407 5.16 7.02 -25.75
N ALA A 408 6.43 6.61 -25.66
CA ALA A 408 7.39 7.19 -24.72
C ALA A 408 7.60 8.70 -24.95
N MET A 409 7.74 9.13 -26.22
CA MET A 409 7.89 10.53 -26.56
C MET A 409 6.63 11.36 -26.25
N ARG A 410 5.42 10.82 -26.49
CA ARG A 410 4.16 11.49 -26.09
C ARG A 410 4.03 11.58 -24.58
N ASP A 411 4.50 10.59 -23.83
CA ASP A 411 4.50 10.64 -22.37
C ASP A 411 5.51 11.67 -21.83
N LEU A 412 6.76 11.63 -22.29
CA LEU A 412 7.81 12.58 -21.93
C LEU A 412 7.40 14.03 -22.21
N GLN A 413 6.74 14.30 -23.34
CA GLN A 413 6.23 15.64 -23.67
C GLN A 413 5.12 16.14 -22.73
N ARG A 414 4.33 15.24 -22.11
CA ARG A 414 3.31 15.62 -21.11
C ARG A 414 3.92 16.04 -19.77
N ARG A 415 5.14 15.58 -19.46
CA ARG A 415 5.82 15.89 -18.20
C ARG A 415 6.06 17.40 -18.05
N ARG A 416 6.02 17.85 -16.80
CA ARG A 416 6.26 19.24 -16.35
C ARG A 416 7.12 19.20 -15.08
N PRO A 417 8.00 20.19 -14.85
CA PRO A 417 8.26 21.36 -15.69
C PRO A 417 9.09 21.00 -16.96
N PRO A 418 9.20 21.89 -17.98
CA PRO A 418 9.73 21.50 -19.29
C PRO A 418 11.23 21.14 -19.31
N GLU A 419 12.00 21.59 -18.32
CA GLU A 419 13.43 21.34 -18.18
C GLU A 419 13.72 19.86 -17.89
N VAL A 420 12.85 19.21 -17.10
CA VAL A 420 12.91 17.78 -16.77
C VAL A 420 12.91 16.91 -18.03
N ARG A 421 12.22 17.35 -19.10
CA ARG A 421 12.10 16.58 -20.34
C ARG A 421 13.47 16.25 -20.93
N LEU A 422 14.36 17.24 -21.03
CA LEU A 422 15.68 17.03 -21.65
C LEU A 422 16.60 16.19 -20.75
N ARG A 423 16.55 16.39 -19.42
CA ARG A 423 17.34 15.61 -18.46
C ARG A 423 16.94 14.14 -18.47
N VAL A 424 15.63 13.87 -18.33
CA VAL A 424 15.06 12.51 -18.42
C VAL A 424 15.29 11.90 -19.80
N GLY A 425 15.14 12.67 -20.88
CA GLY A 425 15.35 12.18 -22.23
C GLY A 425 16.79 11.71 -22.48
N LEU A 426 17.80 12.44 -21.98
CA LEU A 426 19.20 12.03 -22.06
C LEU A 426 19.45 10.70 -21.33
N ASP A 427 18.97 10.60 -20.09
CA ASP A 427 19.09 9.42 -19.23
C ASP A 427 18.44 8.18 -19.87
N VAL A 428 17.17 8.27 -20.27
CA VAL A 428 16.45 7.17 -20.94
C VAL A 428 17.13 6.77 -22.25
N VAL A 429 17.58 7.72 -23.07
CA VAL A 429 18.28 7.39 -24.33
C VAL A 429 19.60 6.68 -24.05
N SER A 430 20.40 7.11 -23.07
CA SER A 430 21.65 6.41 -22.73
C SER A 430 21.43 4.98 -22.24
N ARG A 431 20.39 4.74 -21.42
CA ARG A 431 20.02 3.39 -20.97
C ARG A 431 19.52 2.50 -22.10
N LEU A 432 18.63 3.00 -22.94
CA LEU A 432 18.12 2.24 -24.09
C LEU A 432 19.21 1.88 -25.11
N ILE A 433 20.23 2.72 -25.28
CA ILE A 433 21.41 2.39 -26.10
C ILE A 433 22.23 1.27 -25.46
N ALA A 434 22.47 1.33 -24.14
CA ALA A 434 23.20 0.29 -23.41
C ALA A 434 22.49 -1.07 -23.47
N ASP A 435 21.15 -1.06 -23.45
CA ASP A 435 20.29 -2.25 -23.56
C ASP A 435 20.06 -2.73 -25.01
N GLY A 436 20.77 -2.16 -25.99
CA GLY A 436 20.75 -2.62 -27.39
C GLY A 436 19.61 -2.10 -28.26
N HIS A 437 18.77 -1.17 -27.77
CA HIS A 437 17.66 -0.57 -28.54
C HIS A 437 18.10 0.55 -29.51
N GLY A 438 19.39 0.63 -29.84
CA GLY A 438 19.97 1.66 -30.70
C GLY A 438 19.31 1.77 -32.08
N GLN A 439 18.97 0.65 -32.72
CA GLN A 439 18.31 0.65 -34.03
C GLN A 439 16.90 1.25 -33.98
N ALA A 440 16.10 0.94 -32.97
CA ALA A 440 14.75 1.51 -32.81
C ALA A 440 14.79 3.05 -32.62
N LEU A 441 15.86 3.55 -31.99
CA LEU A 441 16.12 4.98 -31.85
C LEU A 441 16.62 5.62 -33.16
N LEU A 442 17.44 4.92 -33.95
CA LEU A 442 17.84 5.34 -35.30
C LEU A 442 16.63 5.45 -36.23
N ASP A 443 15.77 4.43 -36.29
CA ASP A 443 14.57 4.41 -37.13
C ASP A 443 13.63 5.57 -36.79
N PHE A 444 13.45 5.87 -35.49
CA PHE A 444 12.69 7.02 -35.02
C PHE A 444 13.36 8.37 -35.38
N ALA A 445 14.69 8.45 -35.31
CA ALA A 445 15.44 9.64 -35.72
C ALA A 445 15.50 9.83 -37.25
N ALA A 446 15.30 8.77 -38.04
CA ALA A 446 15.22 8.78 -39.50
C ALA A 446 13.80 9.09 -40.02
N ALA A 447 12.76 8.72 -39.26
CA ALA A 447 11.36 9.01 -39.58
C ALA A 447 11.11 10.50 -39.84
N THR A 448 10.05 10.82 -40.58
CA THR A 448 9.72 12.18 -41.02
C THR A 448 9.40 13.16 -39.88
N SER A 449 9.31 12.72 -38.61
CA SER A 449 8.87 13.55 -37.49
C SER A 449 9.51 13.27 -36.10
N PRO A 450 10.83 13.43 -35.92
CA PRO A 450 11.41 13.84 -34.65
C PRO A 450 11.40 15.38 -34.53
N LEU A 451 10.50 15.89 -33.70
CA LEU A 451 10.23 17.33 -33.53
C LEU A 451 11.40 18.13 -32.91
N GLY A 452 12.30 18.65 -33.74
CA GLY A 452 13.29 19.65 -33.34
C GLY A 452 14.46 19.08 -32.50
N PRO A 453 14.74 19.61 -31.29
CA PRO A 453 15.98 19.29 -30.54
C PRO A 453 16.08 17.83 -30.10
N TRP A 454 14.97 17.08 -30.09
CA TRP A 454 14.95 15.66 -29.74
C TRP A 454 15.75 14.79 -30.70
N ARG A 455 15.79 15.15 -31.98
CA ARG A 455 16.60 14.43 -32.96
C ARG A 455 18.08 14.51 -32.62
N LEU A 456 18.55 15.72 -32.29
CA LEU A 456 19.94 15.93 -31.85
C LEU A 456 20.27 15.14 -30.58
N LEU A 457 19.37 15.13 -29.61
CA LEU A 457 19.55 14.37 -28.36
C LEU A 457 19.80 12.88 -28.65
N ILE A 458 18.98 12.27 -29.51
CA ILE A 458 19.09 10.86 -29.89
C ILE A 458 20.34 10.63 -30.75
N THR A 459 20.51 11.39 -31.83
CA THR A 459 21.61 11.21 -32.80
C THR A 459 22.98 11.46 -32.17
N VAL A 460 23.14 12.43 -31.25
CA VAL A 460 24.43 12.67 -30.58
C VAL A 460 24.81 11.49 -29.67
N GLN A 461 23.87 10.93 -28.91
CA GLN A 461 24.16 9.77 -28.03
C GLN A 461 24.46 8.49 -28.83
N LEU A 462 23.81 8.31 -29.97
CA LEU A 462 24.13 7.22 -30.89
C LEU A 462 25.52 7.38 -31.52
N ALA A 463 25.92 8.61 -31.87
CA ALA A 463 27.26 8.90 -32.39
C ALA A 463 28.35 8.63 -31.34
N LEU A 464 28.12 9.04 -30.09
CA LEU A 464 29.04 8.80 -28.98
C LEU A 464 29.17 7.31 -28.61
N SER A 465 28.15 6.50 -28.88
CA SER A 465 28.18 5.04 -28.72
C SER A 465 28.69 4.28 -29.96
N GLY A 466 29.16 4.98 -30.99
CA GLY A 466 29.79 4.38 -32.17
C GLY A 466 28.84 3.85 -33.25
N HIS A 467 27.56 4.24 -33.23
CA HIS A 467 26.64 3.93 -34.33
C HIS A 467 26.90 4.79 -35.56
N ASP A 468 26.77 4.22 -36.76
CA ASP A 468 26.91 4.94 -38.03
C ASP A 468 25.70 5.85 -38.29
N ILE A 469 25.96 7.09 -38.70
CA ILE A 469 25.00 8.20 -38.69
C ILE A 469 25.27 9.15 -39.86
N ASP A 470 24.19 9.64 -40.50
CA ASP A 470 24.27 10.73 -41.47
C ASP A 470 24.80 12.03 -40.83
N HIS A 471 26.12 12.22 -40.93
CA HIS A 471 26.82 13.42 -40.50
C HIS A 471 26.27 14.69 -41.16
N ALA A 472 25.81 14.63 -42.42
CA ALA A 472 25.25 15.79 -43.11
C ALA A 472 23.86 16.15 -42.55
N GLN A 473 23.10 15.20 -42.03
CA GLN A 473 21.88 15.47 -41.27
C GLN A 473 22.17 16.06 -39.89
N LEU A 474 23.16 15.53 -39.17
CA LEU A 474 23.59 16.06 -37.87
C LEU A 474 24.03 17.54 -37.98
N THR A 475 24.88 17.88 -38.96
CA THR A 475 25.32 19.27 -39.20
C THR A 475 24.14 20.20 -39.51
N ARG A 476 23.15 19.74 -40.30
CA ARG A 476 21.94 20.53 -40.60
C ARG A 476 21.12 20.83 -39.34
N ASP A 477 20.98 19.87 -38.44
CA ASP A 477 20.16 20.04 -37.25
C ASP A 477 20.88 20.85 -36.16
N VAL A 478 22.20 20.69 -36.01
CA VAL A 478 23.03 21.57 -35.16
C VAL A 478 22.97 23.01 -35.68
N GLY A 479 23.08 23.23 -36.99
CA GLY A 479 22.96 24.55 -37.61
C GLY A 479 21.63 25.24 -37.31
N LYS A 480 20.50 24.51 -37.35
CA LYS A 480 19.18 25.03 -36.94
C LYS A 480 19.12 25.43 -35.46
N LEU A 481 19.81 24.69 -34.59
CA LEU A 481 19.84 24.99 -33.16
C LEU A 481 20.73 26.21 -32.88
N CYS A 482 21.92 26.28 -33.47
CA CYS A 482 22.79 27.46 -33.41
C CYS A 482 22.06 28.73 -33.90
N ALA A 483 21.39 28.68 -35.05
CA ALA A 483 20.61 29.81 -35.59
C ALA A 483 19.42 30.24 -34.71
N LYS A 484 19.00 29.41 -33.74
CA LYS A 484 17.88 29.69 -32.82
C LYS A 484 18.33 30.21 -31.46
N PHE A 485 19.54 29.86 -31.00
CA PHE A 485 20.05 30.21 -29.68
C PHE A 485 21.24 31.17 -29.69
N ILE A 486 21.94 31.32 -30.82
CA ILE A 486 23.04 32.26 -31.00
C ILE A 486 22.60 33.32 -32.02
N PRO A 487 22.29 34.55 -31.60
CA PRO A 487 22.11 35.67 -32.52
C PRO A 487 23.39 35.84 -33.35
N SER A 488 23.24 36.04 -34.66
CA SER A 488 24.32 35.99 -35.65
C SER A 488 25.27 37.21 -35.62
N HIS A 489 25.57 37.74 -34.43
CA HIS A 489 26.40 38.92 -34.20
C HIS A 489 27.66 38.64 -33.34
N GLU A 490 27.73 37.50 -32.63
CA GLU A 490 28.89 37.19 -31.76
C GLU A 490 29.85 36.13 -32.31
N LEU A 491 29.40 35.29 -33.26
CA LEU A 491 30.31 34.41 -34.01
C LEU A 491 30.78 35.15 -35.27
N GLY A 492 31.95 35.78 -35.18
CA GLY A 492 32.64 36.51 -36.26
C GLY A 492 33.14 35.65 -37.42
N ILE A 493 32.38 34.63 -37.82
CA ILE A 493 32.67 33.76 -38.96
C ILE A 493 31.80 34.24 -40.13
N SER A 494 32.41 34.99 -41.04
CA SER A 494 31.76 35.43 -42.28
C SER A 494 31.30 34.22 -43.10
N VAL A 495 29.98 33.98 -43.15
CA VAL A 495 29.35 33.07 -44.12
C VAL A 495 29.45 33.71 -45.51
N ARG A 496 30.63 33.61 -46.12
CA ARG A 496 30.87 34.11 -47.48
C ARG A 496 30.49 33.06 -48.53
N LYS A 497 29.50 33.46 -49.32
CA LYS A 497 29.18 33.02 -50.68
C LYS A 497 28.54 31.63 -50.86
N ARG A 498 27.27 31.72 -51.27
CA ARG A 498 26.59 30.83 -52.20
C ARG A 498 27.55 30.34 -53.29
N LEU A 499 27.67 29.03 -53.45
CA LEU A 499 28.05 28.45 -54.74
C LEU A 499 26.79 28.29 -55.58
N ALA A 500 26.56 29.25 -56.47
CA ALA A 500 25.72 29.04 -57.63
C ALA A 500 26.62 28.53 -58.76
N TYR A 501 26.30 27.37 -59.32
CA TYR A 501 26.84 26.90 -60.59
C TYR A 501 25.68 26.42 -61.46
N PRO A 502 25.52 27.03 -62.65
CA PRO A 502 24.99 26.34 -63.81
C PRO A 502 26.02 26.30 -64.95
N ASN A 503 25.92 25.22 -65.74
CA ASN A 503 26.40 25.06 -67.12
C ASN A 503 27.91 24.93 -67.41
N ALA A 504 28.29 23.68 -67.67
CA ALA A 504 28.78 23.19 -68.97
C ALA A 504 29.96 23.90 -69.67
N ALA A 505 31.08 23.18 -69.75
CA ALA A 505 31.90 23.07 -70.96
C ALA A 505 32.60 21.69 -70.98
N ILE A 506 32.22 20.82 -71.92
CA ILE A 506 33.00 19.63 -72.30
C ILE A 506 33.67 19.99 -73.64
N ALA A 507 35.00 19.93 -73.71
CA ALA A 507 35.74 19.99 -74.95
C ALA A 507 37.13 19.36 -74.78
N CYS A 508 37.41 18.33 -75.59
CA CYS A 508 38.64 17.54 -75.69
C CYS A 508 39.02 16.72 -74.46
#